data_AF-A0A6I3HSV8-F1
#
_entry.id   AF-A0A6I3HSV8-F1
#
_cell.length_a   1.000
_cell.length_b   1.000
_cell.length_c   1.000
_cell.angle_alpha   90.00
_cell.angle_beta   90.00
_cell.angle_gamma   90.00
#
_symmetry.space_group_name_H-M   'P 1'
#
loop_
_entity.id
_entity.type
_entity.pdbx_description
1 polymer ?
#
loop_
_entity_poly.entity_id
_entity_poly.type
_entity_poly.pdbx_seq_one_letter_code
_entity_poly.pdbx_strand_id
1 'polypeptide(L)'
;MTSLKDTLKSDLTAAMKAGDAMLKSTLRMAIAAVMNAEVAGSEAVALSDEQVLKILQAETKKRLESAEIYTQAGRTEAAAQ
;
A
#
# COMPACT_ATOMS: atom_id res chain seq x y z
N MET A 1 4.22 15.76 -15.89
CA MET A 1 3.20 14.95 -15.20
C MET A 1 3.90 14.21 -14.09
N THR A 2 3.42 14.32 -12.85
CA THR A 2 3.98 13.60 -11.69
C THR A 2 3.47 12.17 -11.72
N SER A 3 4.35 11.18 -11.52
CA SER A 3 3.91 9.77 -11.50
C SER A 3 3.05 9.48 -10.27
N LEU A 4 2.20 8.46 -10.34
CA LEU A 4 1.40 8.01 -9.20
C LEU A 4 2.28 7.64 -8.01
N LYS A 5 3.45 7.04 -8.25
CA LYS A 5 4.44 6.73 -7.20
C LYS A 5 4.96 7.99 -6.51
N ASP A 6 5.21 9.06 -7.26
CA ASP A 6 5.66 10.33 -6.70
C ASP A 6 4.56 11.02 -5.90
N THR A 7 3.31 10.93 -6.34
CA THR A 7 2.14 11.39 -5.58
C THR A 7 2.07 10.69 -4.22
N LEU A 8 2.20 9.35 -4.18
CA LEU A 8 2.19 8.60 -2.91
C LEU A 8 3.30 9.05 -1.94
N LYS A 9 4.50 9.36 -2.46
CA LYS A 9 5.61 9.88 -1.64
C LYS A 9 5.34 11.30 -1.12
N SER A 10 4.74 12.15 -1.94
CA SER A 10 4.31 13.48 -1.55
C SER A 10 3.26 13.40 -0.43
N ASP A 11 2.26 12.54 -0.60
CA ASP A 11 1.20 12.33 0.39
C ASP A 11 1.76 11.76 1.70
N LEU A 12 2.76 10.86 1.63
CA LEU A 12 3.44 10.37 2.82
C LEU A 12 4.12 11.51 3.58
N THR A 13 4.75 12.43 2.85
CA THR A 13 5.38 13.62 3.46
C THR A 13 4.33 14.52 4.10
N ALA A 14 3.17 14.70 3.46
CA ALA A 14 2.05 15.45 4.03
C ALA A 14 1.50 14.79 5.30
N ALA A 15 1.28 13.47 5.29
CA ALA A 15 0.82 12.70 6.45
C ALA A 15 1.81 12.76 7.62
N MET A 16 3.11 12.72 7.34
CA MET A 16 4.16 12.90 8.35
C MET A 16 4.11 14.28 9.00
N LYS A 17 3.87 15.34 8.22
CA LYS A 17 3.72 16.72 8.73
C LYS A 17 2.43 16.91 9.53
N ALA A 18 1.35 16.27 9.09
CA ALA A 18 0.05 16.32 9.76
C ALA A 18 0.00 15.48 11.06
N GLY A 19 0.98 14.61 11.30
CA GLY A 19 0.98 13.70 12.44
C GLY A 19 -0.03 12.55 12.33
N ASP A 20 -0.59 12.31 11.14
CA ASP A 20 -1.56 11.24 10.90
C ASP A 20 -0.85 9.89 10.87
N ALA A 21 -0.89 9.18 12.00
CA ALA A 21 -0.20 7.91 12.16
C ALA A 21 -0.78 6.81 11.25
N MET A 22 -2.10 6.79 11.07
CA MET A 22 -2.81 5.78 10.29
C MET A 22 -2.55 5.98 8.80
N LEU A 23 -2.73 7.21 8.29
CA LEU A 23 -2.46 7.49 6.88
C LEU A 23 -0.99 7.26 6.53
N LYS A 24 -0.08 7.65 7.42
CA LYS A 24 1.36 7.42 7.27
C LYS A 24 1.71 5.93 7.18
N SER A 25 1.15 5.06 8.03
CA SER A 25 1.42 3.62 7.96
C SER A 25 0.88 3.03 6.66
N THR A 26 -0.34 3.39 6.26
CA THR A 26 -0.97 2.92 5.02
C THR A 26 -0.16 3.31 3.79
N LEU A 27 0.25 4.58 3.68
CA LEU A 27 1.05 5.08 2.56
C LEU A 27 2.42 4.41 2.49
N ARG A 28 3.09 4.15 3.63
CA ARG A 28 4.36 3.41 3.63
C ARG A 28 4.18 1.98 3.13
N MET A 29 3.13 1.29 3.56
CA MET A 29 2.88 -0.07 3.08
C MET A 29 2.58 -0.08 1.58
N ALA A 30 1.79 0.86 1.09
CA ALA A 30 1.50 1.02 -0.33
C ALA A 30 2.78 1.25 -1.16
N ILE A 31 3.65 2.17 -0.73
CA ILE A 31 4.93 2.45 -1.39
C ILE A 31 5.84 1.22 -1.35
N ALA A 32 5.91 0.50 -0.22
CA ALA A 32 6.71 -0.70 -0.10
C ALA A 32 6.24 -1.81 -1.05
N ALA A 33 4.92 -2.01 -1.20
CA ALA A 33 4.38 -2.97 -2.15
C ALA A 33 4.76 -2.64 -3.60
N VAL A 34 4.72 -1.36 -3.97
CA VAL A 34 5.18 -0.89 -5.29
C VAL A 34 6.67 -1.16 -5.46
N MET A 35 7.51 -0.78 -4.50
CA MET A 35 8.96 -1.01 -4.57
C MET A 35 9.32 -2.50 -4.63
N ASN A 36 8.60 -3.35 -3.90
CA ASN A 36 8.79 -4.79 -3.96
C ASN A 36 8.45 -5.33 -5.36
N ALA A 37 7.39 -4.84 -5.98
CA ALA A 37 7.02 -5.24 -7.34
C ALA A 37 8.04 -4.78 -8.40
N GLU A 38 8.67 -3.61 -8.21
CA GLU A 38 9.74 -3.12 -9.07
C GLU A 38 10.95 -4.06 -9.11
N VAL A 39 11.20 -4.81 -8.04
CA VAL A 39 12.37 -5.71 -7.90
C VAL A 39 12.00 -7.19 -7.87
N ALA A 40 10.74 -7.55 -8.10
CA ALA A 40 10.29 -8.94 -8.05
C ALA A 40 10.75 -9.78 -9.27
N GLY A 41 11.14 -9.13 -10.36
CA GLY A 41 11.67 -9.78 -11.56
C GLY A 41 13.16 -10.12 -11.45
N SER A 42 13.75 -10.57 -12.56
CA SER A 42 15.20 -10.77 -12.66
C SER A 42 16.00 -9.47 -12.56
N GLU A 43 15.36 -8.34 -12.86
CA GLU A 43 15.95 -7.01 -12.86
C GLU A 43 14.97 -5.99 -12.28
N ALA A 44 15.50 -4.89 -11.77
CA ALA A 44 14.69 -3.78 -11.28
C ALA A 44 14.06 -3.02 -12.45
N VAL A 45 12.75 -2.83 -12.42
CA VAL A 45 12.00 -2.11 -13.46
C VAL A 45 11.25 -0.93 -12.87
N ALA A 46 11.17 0.16 -13.61
CA ALA A 46 10.26 1.26 -13.29
C ALA A 46 8.84 0.90 -13.74
N LEU A 47 7.87 1.03 -12.84
CA LEU A 47 6.47 0.72 -13.14
C LEU A 47 5.75 1.94 -13.71
N SER A 48 4.85 1.71 -14.66
CA SER A 48 3.89 2.71 -15.11
C SER A 48 2.79 2.95 -14.07
N ASP A 49 2.10 4.07 -14.15
CA ASP A 49 0.99 4.41 -13.25
C ASP A 49 -0.12 3.34 -13.26
N GLU A 50 -0.39 2.72 -14.41
CA GLU A 50 -1.34 1.63 -14.53
C GLU A 50 -0.90 0.37 -13.79
N GLN A 51 0.40 0.05 -13.84
CA GLN A 51 0.96 -1.08 -13.10
C GLN A 51 0.95 -0.81 -11.59
N VAL A 52 1.30 0.41 -11.17
CA VAL A 52 1.18 0.86 -9.78
C VAL A 52 -0.27 0.71 -9.29
N LEU A 53 -1.25 1.18 -10.08
CA LEU A 53 -2.67 1.07 -9.72
C LEU A 53 -3.09 -0.39 -9.52
N LYS A 54 -2.68 -1.30 -10.42
CA LYS A 54 -2.99 -2.73 -10.29
C LYS A 54 -2.40 -3.34 -9.01
N ILE A 55 -1.18 -2.96 -8.63
CA ILE A 55 -0.57 -3.41 -7.38
C ILE A 55 -1.38 -2.93 -6.17
N LEU A 56 -1.78 -1.65 -6.15
CA LEU A 56 -2.58 -1.10 -5.06
C LEU A 56 -3.95 -1.78 -4.93
N GLN A 57 -4.60 -2.10 -6.06
CA GLN A 57 -5.85 -2.85 -6.07
C GLN A 57 -5.69 -4.26 -5.49
N ALA A 58 -4.64 -4.97 -5.89
CA ALA A 58 -4.34 -6.30 -5.36
C ALA A 58 -4.04 -6.26 -3.86
N GLU A 59 -3.29 -5.26 -3.41
CA GLU A 59 -2.97 -5.04 -2.01
C GLU A 59 -4.18 -4.67 -1.15
N THR A 60 -5.13 -3.93 -1.72
CA THR A 60 -6.41 -3.63 -1.06
C THR A 60 -7.24 -4.90 -0.90
N LYS A 61 -7.34 -5.71 -1.96
CA LYS A 61 -8.08 -6.98 -1.93
C LYS A 61 -7.51 -7.94 -0.89
N LYS A 62 -6.18 -8.13 -0.83
CA LYS A 62 -5.54 -8.98 0.19
C LYS A 62 -5.86 -8.54 1.62
N ARG A 63 -5.91 -7.23 1.87
CA ARG A 63 -6.25 -6.69 3.21
C ARG A 63 -7.70 -6.97 3.57
N LEU A 64 -8.63 -6.80 2.63
CA LEU A 64 -10.05 -7.14 2.83
C LEU A 64 -10.23 -8.63 3.12
N GLU A 65 -9.60 -9.50 2.32
CA GLU A 65 -9.64 -10.96 2.53
C GLU A 65 -9.05 -11.35 3.89
N SER A 66 -7.95 -10.70 4.31
CA SER A 66 -7.36 -10.95 5.64
C SER A 66 -8.29 -10.51 6.77
N ALA A 67 -8.91 -9.34 6.65
CA ALA A 67 -9.86 -8.82 7.65
C ALA A 67 -11.11 -9.72 7.77
N GLU A 68 -11.61 -10.25 6.65
CA GLU A 68 -12.71 -11.22 6.62
C GLU A 68 -12.31 -12.53 7.32
N ILE A 69 -11.11 -13.07 7.03
CA ILE A 69 -10.60 -14.28 7.68
C ILE A 69 -10.44 -14.07 9.19
N TYR A 70 -9.91 -12.93 9.64
CA TYR A 70 -9.77 -12.63 11.06
C TYR A 70 -11.12 -12.47 11.77
N THR A 71 -12.10 -11.89 11.08
CA THR A 71 -13.49 -11.77 11.58
C THR A 71 -14.15 -13.14 11.71
N GLN A 72 -14.01 -14.01 10.69
CA GLN A 72 -14.54 -15.37 10.70
C GLN A 72 -13.86 -16.27 11.74
N ALA A 73 -12.58 -16.02 12.06
CA ALA A 73 -11.83 -16.72 13.09
C ALA A 73 -12.12 -16.24 14.53
N GLY A 74 -13.09 -15.35 14.73
CA GLY A 74 -13.48 -14.85 16.06
C GLY A 74 -12.44 -13.95 16.74
N ARG A 75 -11.45 -13.44 15.99
CA ARG A 75 -10.39 -12.55 16.50
C ARG A 75 -10.69 -11.10 16.07
N THR A 76 -11.76 -10.54 16.62
CA THR A 76 -12.22 -9.17 16.32
C THR A 76 -11.15 -8.09 16.54
N GLU A 77 -10.19 -8.30 17.45
CA GLU A 77 -9.07 -7.37 17.65
C GLU A 77 -8.04 -7.33 16.51
N ALA A 78 -7.93 -8.39 15.69
CA ALA A 78 -6.99 -8.47 14.58
C ALA A 78 -7.54 -7.88 13.26
N ALA A 79 -8.84 -7.62 13.17
CA ALA A 79 -9.49 -7.11 11.96
C ALA A 79 -9.34 -5.58 11.76
N ALA A 80 -8.84 -4.86 12.76
CA ALA A 80 -8.73 -3.40 12.74
C ALA A 80 -7.34 -2.87 12.34
N GLN A 81 -6.40 -3.73 11.93
CA GLN A 81 -5.06 -3.36 11.46
C GLN A 81 -4.93 -3.36 9.94
#